data_AF-A0A1M5RC32-F1
#
_entry.id   AF-A0A1M5RC32-F1
#
_cell.length_a   1.000
_cell.length_b   1.000
_cell.length_c   1.000
_cell.angle_alpha   90.00
_cell.angle_beta   90.00
_cell.angle_gamma   90.00
#
_symmetry.space_group_name_H-M   'P 1'
#
loop_
_entity.id
_entity.type
_entity.pdbx_description
1 polymer ?
#
loop_
_entity_poly.entity_id
_entity_poly.type
_entity_poly.pdbx_seq_one_letter_code
_entity_poly.pdbx_strand_id
1 'polypeptide(L)'
;MVDFFLKTRQEMIQALQISLRAVRQLLGLSAQELGELIGITRQTINNLELGKSQMSPTQYIALCAVIDNYISEKPELLTVIKAVLNVSVGNTDGQIVSNVHNSSFLKKWFFCFPNDHNDFIENIEGSGEKHTKFLSMLAQNYKIFVDWTFLVMPNANSALDGILSELLAANNSIIVPLRVVEYLQQQILSSKPEEAHIAKTAIATINKYLKQGVVQIRGEREDSNVYSTFISVFAKYKSSYRLCLLTQDENLAKDIQAMNEKQEMVGFPIMTGFLSDDSTIKTYSENLKPSLLVEKYDMKMDVNTVQFDMEKVAKGWDTIE
;
A
#
# COMPACT_ATOMS: atom_id res chain seq x y z
N MET A 1 4.47 -11.35 16.59
CA MET A 1 4.66 -10.96 15.17
C MET A 1 4.74 -12.16 14.23
N VAL A 2 5.58 -13.17 14.52
CA VAL A 2 5.68 -14.42 13.72
C VAL A 2 4.32 -15.15 13.58
N ASP A 3 3.53 -15.18 14.66
CA ASP A 3 2.21 -15.84 14.65
C ASP A 3 1.20 -15.19 13.72
N PHE A 4 1.25 -13.87 13.53
CA PHE A 4 0.39 -13.17 12.58
C PHE A 4 0.66 -13.64 11.15
N PHE A 5 1.92 -13.56 10.72
CA PHE A 5 2.33 -13.98 9.38
C PHE A 5 2.04 -15.46 9.08
N LEU A 6 2.17 -16.33 10.09
CA LEU A 6 1.79 -17.74 9.97
C LEU A 6 0.28 -17.90 9.83
N LYS A 7 -0.51 -17.23 10.68
CA LYS A 7 -1.97 -17.27 10.63
C LYS A 7 -2.51 -16.76 9.29
N THR A 8 -2.03 -15.60 8.83
CA THR A 8 -2.42 -15.02 7.53
C THR A 8 -2.17 -16.00 6.38
N ARG A 9 -1.00 -16.67 6.37
CA ARG A 9 -0.68 -17.68 5.37
C ARG A 9 -1.58 -18.92 5.45
N GLN A 10 -1.94 -19.36 6.65
CA GLN A 10 -2.89 -20.46 6.83
C GLN A 10 -4.28 -20.10 6.30
N GLU A 11 -4.76 -18.89 6.57
CA GLU A 11 -6.04 -18.39 6.07
C GLU A 11 -6.04 -18.31 4.53
N MET A 12 -4.95 -17.88 3.91
CA MET A 12 -4.80 -17.90 2.45
C MET A 12 -4.90 -19.33 1.87
N ILE A 13 -4.23 -20.30 2.50
CA ILE A 13 -4.30 -21.71 2.10
C ILE A 13 -5.73 -22.23 2.20
N GLN A 14 -6.41 -21.96 3.31
CA GLN A 14 -7.78 -22.40 3.55
C GLN A 14 -8.74 -21.80 2.53
N ALA A 15 -8.66 -20.49 2.26
CA ALA A 15 -9.50 -19.81 1.29
C ALA A 15 -9.35 -20.41 -0.12
N LEU A 16 -8.10 -20.62 -0.56
CA LEU A 16 -7.85 -21.25 -1.85
C LEU A 16 -8.33 -22.70 -1.88
N GLN A 17 -8.15 -23.46 -0.80
CA GLN A 17 -8.59 -24.86 -0.75
C GLN A 17 -10.11 -24.98 -0.85
N ILE A 18 -10.86 -24.19 -0.08
CA ILE A 18 -12.33 -24.17 -0.11
C ILE A 18 -12.82 -23.81 -1.53
N SER A 19 -12.12 -22.88 -2.18
CA SER A 19 -12.47 -22.38 -3.51
C SER A 19 -11.85 -23.17 -4.67
N LEU A 20 -11.04 -24.20 -4.41
CA LEU A 20 -10.13 -24.78 -5.40
C LEU A 20 -10.85 -25.26 -6.65
N ARG A 21 -12.00 -25.92 -6.47
CA ARG A 21 -12.82 -26.43 -7.57
C ARG A 21 -13.34 -25.29 -8.46
N ALA A 22 -13.84 -24.21 -7.85
CA ALA A 22 -14.37 -23.06 -8.57
C ALA A 22 -13.25 -22.33 -9.31
N VAL A 23 -12.11 -22.10 -8.66
CA VAL A 23 -10.92 -21.48 -9.28
C VAL A 23 -10.45 -22.33 -10.46
N ARG A 24 -10.28 -23.65 -10.30
CA ARG A 24 -9.88 -24.55 -11.39
C ARG A 24 -10.84 -24.47 -12.59
N GLN A 25 -12.15 -24.43 -12.34
CA GLN A 25 -13.15 -24.32 -13.40
C GLN A 25 -13.06 -22.99 -14.14
N LEU A 26 -12.78 -21.88 -13.45
CA LEU A 26 -12.55 -20.57 -14.08
C LEU A 26 -11.32 -20.57 -14.98
N LEU A 27 -10.27 -21.31 -14.61
CA LEU A 27 -9.09 -21.51 -15.45
C LEU A 27 -9.36 -22.42 -16.66
N GLY A 28 -10.53 -23.07 -16.73
CA GLY A 28 -10.88 -24.00 -17.80
C GLY A 28 -10.19 -25.36 -17.70
N LEU A 29 -9.66 -25.72 -16.53
CA LEU A 29 -8.86 -26.93 -16.32
C LEU A 29 -9.69 -28.09 -15.77
N SER A 30 -9.41 -29.31 -16.23
CA SER A 30 -9.82 -30.53 -15.55
C SER A 30 -8.93 -30.82 -14.33
N ALA A 31 -9.42 -31.67 -13.41
CA ALA A 31 -8.62 -32.09 -12.26
C ALA A 31 -7.36 -32.88 -12.65
N GLN A 32 -7.36 -33.52 -13.83
CA GLN A 32 -6.18 -34.21 -14.38
C GLN A 32 -5.14 -33.19 -14.85
N GLU A 33 -5.53 -32.24 -15.70
CA GLU A 33 -4.63 -31.22 -16.24
C GLU A 33 -4.02 -30.36 -15.13
N LEU A 34 -4.83 -29.92 -14.16
CA LEU A 34 -4.29 -29.17 -13.01
C LEU A 34 -3.28 -30.00 -12.23
N GLY A 35 -3.56 -31.29 -12.00
CA GLY A 35 -2.65 -32.20 -11.32
C GLY A 35 -1.31 -32.34 -12.05
N GLU A 36 -1.35 -32.52 -13.37
CA GLU A 36 -0.15 -32.60 -14.22
C GLU A 36 0.69 -31.31 -14.16
N LEU A 37 0.04 -30.14 -14.21
CA LEU A 37 0.74 -28.83 -14.13
C LEU A 37 1.50 -28.64 -12.82
N ILE A 38 0.96 -29.10 -11.69
CA ILE A 38 1.60 -28.93 -10.37
C ILE A 38 2.32 -30.20 -9.87
N GLY A 39 2.39 -31.25 -10.69
CA GLY A 39 3.12 -32.48 -10.37
C GLY A 39 2.47 -33.39 -9.33
N ILE A 40 1.13 -33.43 -9.25
CA ILE A 40 0.38 -34.33 -8.37
C ILE A 40 -0.71 -35.10 -9.13
N THR A 41 -1.21 -36.18 -8.53
CA THR A 41 -2.24 -37.00 -9.17
C THR A 41 -3.61 -36.30 -9.18
N ARG A 42 -4.47 -36.64 -10.15
CA ARG A 42 -5.89 -36.27 -10.15
C ARG A 42 -6.60 -36.64 -8.84
N GLN A 43 -6.26 -37.79 -8.26
CA GLN A 43 -6.84 -38.21 -6.98
C GLN A 43 -6.48 -37.24 -5.86
N THR A 44 -5.25 -36.72 -5.86
CA THR A 44 -4.80 -35.71 -4.90
C THR A 44 -5.59 -34.40 -5.07
N ILE A 45 -5.79 -33.93 -6.30
CA ILE A 45 -6.63 -32.74 -6.58
C ILE A 45 -8.06 -32.95 -6.05
N ASN A 46 -8.69 -34.09 -6.37
CA ASN A 46 -10.04 -34.39 -5.91
C ASN A 46 -10.11 -34.43 -4.37
N ASN A 47 -9.09 -34.98 -3.70
CA ASN A 47 -9.06 -35.02 -2.24
C ASN A 47 -8.94 -33.61 -1.63
N LEU A 48 -8.15 -32.72 -2.25
CA LEU A 48 -8.05 -31.32 -1.83
C LEU A 48 -9.36 -30.57 -2.01
N GLU A 49 -10.01 -30.70 -3.18
CA GLU A 49 -11.30 -30.06 -3.49
C GLU A 49 -12.45 -30.51 -2.58
N LEU A 50 -12.42 -31.78 -2.15
CA LEU A 50 -13.42 -32.35 -1.25
C LEU A 50 -13.08 -32.15 0.24
N GLY A 51 -11.96 -31.48 0.56
CA GLY A 51 -11.50 -31.30 1.94
C GLY A 51 -11.08 -32.60 2.64
N LYS A 52 -10.86 -33.71 1.90
CA LYS A 52 -10.43 -35.01 2.44
C LYS A 52 -8.97 -34.98 2.90
N SER A 53 -8.16 -34.10 2.33
CA SER A 53 -6.78 -33.84 2.72
C SER A 53 -6.54 -32.34 2.85
N GLN A 54 -5.66 -31.94 3.76
CA GLN A 54 -5.27 -30.53 3.91
C GLN A 54 -4.26 -30.12 2.84
N MET A 55 -4.42 -28.92 2.27
CA MET A 55 -3.48 -28.33 1.33
C MET A 55 -2.19 -27.92 2.04
N SER A 56 -1.04 -28.37 1.53
CA SER A 56 0.25 -27.94 2.05
C SER A 56 0.68 -26.57 1.50
N PRO A 57 1.58 -25.85 2.17
CA PRO A 57 2.15 -24.60 1.63
C PRO A 57 2.77 -24.77 0.25
N THR A 58 3.45 -25.89 -0.01
CA THR A 58 4.04 -26.18 -1.32
C THR A 58 2.97 -26.33 -2.41
N GLN A 59 1.86 -27.02 -2.11
CA GLN A 59 0.74 -27.16 -3.03
C GLN A 59 0.08 -25.80 -3.29
N TYR A 60 -0.13 -25.00 -2.24
CA TYR A 60 -0.66 -23.65 -2.36
C TYR A 60 0.21 -22.77 -3.28
N ILE A 61 1.53 -22.77 -3.06
CA ILE A 61 2.50 -22.01 -3.89
C ILE A 61 2.45 -22.45 -5.34
N ALA A 62 2.43 -23.76 -5.60
CA ALA A 62 2.36 -24.31 -6.96
C ALA A 62 1.05 -23.90 -7.66
N LEU A 63 -0.08 -23.95 -6.95
CA LEU A 63 -1.37 -23.49 -7.46
C LEU A 63 -1.35 -21.99 -7.77
N CYS A 64 -0.78 -21.16 -6.88
CA CYS A 64 -0.64 -19.73 -7.13
C CYS A 64 0.20 -19.43 -8.37
N ALA A 65 1.30 -20.18 -8.60
CA ALA A 65 2.11 -20.01 -9.79
C ALA A 65 1.33 -20.31 -11.07
N VAL A 66 0.51 -21.37 -11.08
CA VAL A 66 -0.38 -21.67 -12.21
C VAL A 66 -1.42 -20.58 -12.40
N ILE A 67 -2.10 -20.15 -11.33
CA ILE A 67 -3.11 -19.09 -11.38
C ILE A 67 -2.51 -17.79 -11.94
N ASP A 68 -1.36 -17.37 -11.42
CA ASP A 68 -0.68 -16.14 -11.83
C ASP A 68 -0.27 -16.20 -13.32
N ASN A 69 0.14 -17.37 -13.82
CA ASN A 69 0.42 -17.55 -15.25
C ASN A 69 -0.84 -17.39 -16.12
N TYR A 70 -2.00 -17.87 -15.66
CA TYR A 70 -3.25 -17.66 -16.40
C TYR A 70 -3.73 -16.20 -16.34
N ILE A 71 -3.49 -15.52 -15.22
CA ILE A 71 -3.82 -14.09 -15.06
C ILE A 71 -2.94 -13.22 -15.96
N SER A 72 -1.67 -13.58 -16.16
CA SER A 72 -0.79 -12.84 -17.07
C SER A 72 -1.27 -12.90 -18.52
N GLU A 73 -1.89 -14.01 -18.93
CA GLU A 73 -2.52 -14.18 -20.25
C GLU A 73 -3.92 -13.55 -20.32
N LYS A 74 -4.70 -13.61 -19.23
CA LYS A 74 -6.10 -13.18 -19.14
C LYS A 74 -6.33 -12.36 -17.86
N PRO A 75 -6.01 -11.06 -17.87
CA PRO A 75 -6.08 -10.20 -16.68
C PRO A 75 -7.47 -10.13 -16.03
N GLU A 76 -8.54 -10.33 -16.80
CA GLU A 76 -9.92 -10.36 -16.33
C GLU A 76 -10.21 -11.49 -15.32
N LEU A 77 -9.43 -12.57 -15.34
CA LEU A 77 -9.56 -13.69 -14.38
C LEU A 77 -9.27 -13.25 -12.95
N LEU A 78 -8.40 -12.25 -12.75
CA LEU A 78 -8.05 -11.76 -11.42
C LEU A 78 -9.28 -11.33 -10.63
N THR A 79 -10.15 -10.51 -11.24
CA THR A 79 -11.34 -9.97 -10.59
C THR A 79 -12.31 -11.09 -10.19
N VAL A 80 -12.50 -12.08 -11.07
CA VAL A 80 -13.42 -13.19 -10.81
C VAL A 80 -12.87 -14.14 -9.74
N ILE A 81 -11.57 -14.46 -9.80
CA ILE A 81 -10.92 -15.33 -8.80
C ILE A 81 -10.92 -14.65 -7.43
N LYS A 82 -10.61 -13.34 -7.35
CA LYS A 82 -10.72 -12.55 -6.11
C LYS A 82 -12.12 -12.67 -5.49
N ALA A 83 -13.16 -12.49 -6.30
CA ALA A 83 -14.54 -12.56 -5.84
C ALA A 83 -14.89 -13.95 -5.27
N VAL A 84 -14.48 -15.02 -5.95
CA VAL A 84 -14.69 -16.40 -5.49
C VAL A 84 -13.98 -16.65 -4.16
N LEU A 85 -12.72 -16.24 -4.04
CA LEU A 85 -11.95 -16.43 -2.83
C LEU A 85 -12.51 -15.66 -1.63
N ASN A 86 -13.03 -14.45 -1.83
CA ASN A 86 -13.64 -13.65 -0.77
C ASN A 86 -14.91 -14.31 -0.19
N VAL A 87 -15.70 -15.01 -1.02
CA VAL A 87 -16.91 -15.73 -0.56
C VAL A 87 -16.56 -16.91 0.35
N SER A 88 -15.36 -17.49 0.21
CA SER A 88 -14.94 -18.66 0.99
C SER A 88 -14.48 -18.35 2.41
N VAL A 89 -14.25 -17.08 2.74
CA VAL A 89 -13.82 -16.62 4.06
C VAL A 89 -15.05 -16.18 4.86
N GLY A 90 -15.61 -17.09 5.64
CA GLY A 90 -16.74 -16.76 6.52
C GLY A 90 -16.32 -15.84 7.66
N ASN A 91 -16.79 -14.58 7.66
CA ASN A 91 -16.81 -13.64 8.78
C ASN A 91 -15.48 -13.31 9.51
N THR A 92 -14.31 -13.72 9.04
CA THR A 92 -13.04 -13.08 9.40
C THR A 92 -12.84 -11.90 8.45
N ASP A 93 -12.58 -10.70 8.99
CA ASP A 93 -12.38 -9.42 8.27
C ASP A 93 -11.82 -9.64 6.86
N GLY A 94 -12.72 -9.69 5.87
CA GLY A 94 -12.52 -10.26 4.51
C GLY A 94 -11.48 -9.59 3.62
N GLN A 95 -10.54 -8.86 4.20
CA GLN A 95 -9.49 -8.09 3.57
C GLN A 95 -8.19 -8.90 3.31
N ILE A 96 -8.03 -10.09 3.91
CA ILE A 96 -6.77 -10.83 3.79
C ILE A 96 -6.58 -11.42 2.39
N VAL A 97 -7.67 -11.92 1.79
CA VAL A 97 -7.66 -12.60 0.49
C VAL A 97 -8.01 -11.67 -0.68
N SER A 98 -8.72 -10.56 -0.41
CA SER A 98 -9.11 -9.57 -1.43
C SER A 98 -7.89 -8.86 -2.04
N ASN A 99 -6.83 -8.73 -1.27
CA ASN A 99 -5.69 -7.87 -1.57
C ASN A 99 -4.57 -8.63 -2.28
N VAL A 100 -4.84 -9.07 -3.50
CA VAL A 100 -3.83 -9.65 -4.40
C VAL A 100 -2.81 -8.57 -4.73
N HIS A 101 -1.59 -8.75 -4.25
CA HIS A 101 -0.50 -7.80 -4.39
C HIS A 101 0.02 -7.79 -5.83
N ASN A 102 -0.06 -6.64 -6.51
CA ASN A 102 0.41 -6.46 -7.90
C ASN A 102 -0.11 -7.56 -8.83
N SER A 103 -1.39 -7.92 -8.70
CA SER A 103 -2.07 -8.94 -9.51
C SER A 103 -1.49 -10.35 -9.43
N SER A 104 -0.71 -10.67 -8.38
CA SER A 104 -0.12 -11.99 -8.15
C SER A 104 -0.43 -12.55 -6.75
N PHE A 105 -1.01 -13.74 -6.71
CA PHE A 105 -1.25 -14.49 -5.47
C PHE A 105 0.06 -14.98 -4.85
N LEU A 106 1.04 -15.31 -5.70
CA LEU A 106 2.36 -15.70 -5.24
C LEU A 106 3.11 -14.53 -4.58
N LYS A 107 3.05 -13.33 -5.15
CA LYS A 107 3.60 -12.12 -4.51
C LYS A 107 2.93 -11.86 -3.16
N LYS A 108 1.60 -11.99 -3.07
CA LYS A 108 0.88 -11.86 -1.78
C LYS A 108 1.35 -12.89 -0.74
N TRP A 109 1.67 -14.11 -1.16
CA TRP A 109 2.23 -15.12 -0.25
C TRP A 109 3.59 -14.70 0.33
N PHE A 110 4.51 -14.28 -0.54
CA PHE A 110 5.82 -13.80 -0.10
C PHE A 110 5.74 -12.50 0.70
N PHE A 111 4.73 -11.69 0.44
CA PHE A 111 4.40 -10.52 1.24
C PHE A 111 4.09 -10.89 2.70
N CYS A 112 3.58 -12.09 2.98
CA CYS A 112 3.24 -12.53 4.34
C CYS A 112 4.44 -13.15 5.09
N PHE A 113 5.67 -12.89 4.66
CA PHE A 113 6.84 -13.20 5.47
C PHE A 113 7.18 -12.00 6.36
N PRO A 114 7.67 -12.24 7.58
CA PRO A 114 8.30 -11.17 8.33
C PRO A 114 9.47 -10.67 7.49
N ASN A 115 9.42 -9.40 7.11
CA ASN A 115 10.63 -8.73 6.71
C ASN A 115 11.32 -8.38 8.03
N ASP A 116 12.59 -8.75 8.19
CA ASP A 116 13.41 -8.12 9.23
C ASP A 116 13.59 -6.66 8.81
N HIS A 117 12.53 -5.87 9.10
CA HIS A 117 12.31 -4.52 8.59
C HIS A 117 13.49 -3.61 8.95
N ASN A 118 14.01 -3.76 10.17
CA ASN A 118 15.09 -2.92 10.67
C ASN A 118 16.41 -3.24 9.96
N ASP A 119 16.79 -4.52 9.85
CA ASP A 119 18.01 -4.92 9.16
C ASP A 119 17.97 -4.58 7.66
N PHE A 120 16.82 -4.70 7.00
CA PHE A 120 16.69 -4.35 5.59
C PHE A 120 16.74 -2.83 5.36
N ILE A 121 16.06 -2.04 6.19
CA ILE A 121 16.02 -0.57 6.04
C ILE A 121 17.38 0.04 6.36
N GLU A 122 18.00 -0.32 7.50
CA GLU A 122 19.32 0.19 7.89
C GLU A 122 20.40 -0.10 6.84
N ASN A 123 20.29 -1.23 6.13
CA ASN A 123 21.23 -1.58 5.07
C ASN A 123 21.05 -0.77 3.76
N ILE A 124 19.89 -0.14 3.56
CA ILE A 124 19.48 0.53 2.32
C ILE A 124 19.36 2.06 2.49
N GLU A 125 19.38 2.59 3.71
CA GLU A 125 19.54 4.02 3.95
C GLU A 125 20.96 4.48 3.54
N GLY A 126 21.09 4.98 2.31
CA GLY A 126 22.33 5.51 1.75
C GLY A 126 22.11 6.15 0.38
N SER A 127 23.03 7.00 -0.05
CA SER A 127 22.93 7.71 -1.35
C SER A 127 23.11 6.78 -2.55
N GLY A 128 22.51 7.13 -3.69
CA GLY A 128 22.71 6.43 -4.97
C GLY A 128 21.88 5.16 -5.10
N GLU A 129 22.52 4.04 -5.48
CA GLU A 129 21.85 2.77 -5.79
C GLU A 129 21.02 2.21 -4.62
N LYS A 130 21.47 2.45 -3.40
CA LYS A 130 20.74 2.05 -2.19
C LYS A 130 19.40 2.79 -2.08
N HIS A 131 19.39 4.11 -2.23
CA HIS A 131 18.16 4.89 -2.23
C HIS A 131 17.18 4.43 -3.33
N THR A 132 17.67 4.13 -4.54
CA THR A 132 16.82 3.60 -5.62
C THR A 132 16.17 2.27 -5.23
N LYS A 133 16.91 1.34 -4.61
CA LYS A 133 16.35 0.09 -4.09
C LYS A 133 15.30 0.33 -2.99
N PHE A 134 15.53 1.30 -2.12
CA PHE A 134 14.55 1.72 -1.11
C PHE A 134 13.25 2.23 -1.74
N LEU A 135 13.34 3.15 -2.71
CA LEU A 135 12.17 3.68 -3.41
C LEU A 135 11.42 2.59 -4.17
N SER A 136 12.15 1.67 -4.81
CA SER A 136 11.55 0.51 -5.48
C SER A 136 10.83 -0.41 -4.48
N MET A 137 11.43 -0.67 -3.31
CA MET A 137 10.77 -1.42 -2.24
C MET A 137 9.49 -0.72 -1.76
N LEU A 138 9.54 0.60 -1.51
CA LEU A 138 8.38 1.38 -1.11
C LEU A 138 7.24 1.27 -2.14
N ALA A 139 7.55 1.56 -3.41
CA ALA A 139 6.59 1.55 -4.49
C ALA A 139 5.98 0.16 -4.71
N GLN A 140 6.78 -0.90 -4.61
CA GLN A 140 6.32 -2.25 -4.85
C GLN A 140 5.52 -2.82 -3.69
N ASN A 141 5.89 -2.50 -2.44
CA ASN A 141 5.42 -3.25 -1.26
C ASN A 141 4.59 -2.44 -0.27
N TYR A 142 4.48 -1.11 -0.40
CA TYR A 142 3.76 -0.29 0.59
C TYR A 142 2.61 0.47 -0.03
N LYS A 143 1.54 0.63 0.74
CA LYS A 143 0.57 1.71 0.51
C LYS A 143 1.14 2.97 1.14
N ILE A 144 1.53 3.91 0.30
CA ILE A 144 2.25 5.12 0.68
C ILE A 144 1.25 6.24 0.91
N PHE A 145 1.12 6.67 2.14
CA PHE A 145 0.32 7.81 2.55
C PHE A 145 1.21 9.03 2.70
N VAL A 146 0.72 10.19 2.29
CA VAL A 146 1.46 11.45 2.40
C VAL A 146 0.66 12.48 3.18
N ASP A 147 1.32 13.08 4.16
CA ASP A 147 0.81 14.19 4.96
C ASP A 147 1.10 15.55 4.30
N TRP A 148 0.32 16.58 4.64
CA TRP A 148 0.51 17.93 4.12
C TRP A 148 1.89 18.47 4.50
N THR A 149 2.40 18.15 5.70
CA THR A 149 3.72 18.62 6.17
C THR A 149 4.87 18.15 5.29
N PHE A 150 4.73 16.99 4.64
CA PHE A 150 5.67 16.50 3.64
C PHE A 150 5.50 17.23 2.31
N LEU A 151 4.27 17.41 1.84
CA LEU A 151 3.97 18.02 0.53
C LEU A 151 4.39 19.49 0.40
N VAL A 152 4.42 20.20 1.52
CA VAL A 152 4.79 21.62 1.56
C VAL A 152 6.30 21.86 1.57
N MET A 153 7.10 20.79 1.67
CA MET A 153 8.56 20.91 1.65
C MET A 153 9.05 21.35 0.26
N PRO A 154 10.03 22.27 0.17
CA PRO A 154 10.55 22.77 -1.12
C PRO A 154 11.04 21.67 -2.06
N ASN A 155 11.62 20.60 -1.51
CA ASN A 155 12.18 19.47 -2.23
C ASN A 155 11.21 18.27 -2.38
N ALA A 156 9.96 18.40 -1.94
CA ALA A 156 8.98 17.31 -2.01
C ALA A 156 8.77 16.82 -3.45
N ASN A 157 8.67 17.74 -4.41
CA ASN A 157 8.47 17.41 -5.81
C ASN A 157 9.61 16.54 -6.36
N SER A 158 10.86 16.90 -6.06
CA SER A 158 12.03 16.16 -6.51
C SER A 158 12.08 14.76 -5.91
N ALA A 159 11.76 14.63 -4.62
CA ALA A 159 11.71 13.34 -3.94
C ALA A 159 10.58 12.44 -4.48
N LEU A 160 9.40 13.01 -4.72
CA LEU A 160 8.27 12.29 -5.30
C LEU A 160 8.54 11.89 -6.75
N ASP A 161 9.12 12.77 -7.57
CA ASP A 161 9.54 12.46 -8.94
C ASP A 161 10.48 11.24 -8.99
N GLY A 162 11.31 11.04 -7.96
CA GLY A 162 12.20 9.88 -7.82
C GLY A 162 11.51 8.52 -7.64
N ILE A 163 10.27 8.47 -7.14
CA ILE A 163 9.52 7.22 -6.92
C ILE A 163 8.43 6.97 -7.97
N LEU A 164 8.08 7.96 -8.81
CA LEU A 164 6.94 7.85 -9.73
C LEU A 164 7.07 6.70 -10.74
N SER A 165 8.25 6.50 -11.32
CA SER A 165 8.47 5.43 -12.30
C SER A 165 8.26 4.05 -11.67
N GLU A 166 8.71 3.87 -10.44
CA GLU A 166 8.54 2.63 -9.68
C GLU A 166 7.07 2.40 -9.31
N LEU A 167 6.33 3.46 -8.96
CA LEU A 167 4.89 3.39 -8.67
C LEU A 167 4.09 2.96 -9.90
N LEU A 168 4.38 3.56 -11.06
CA LEU A 168 3.76 3.18 -12.33
C LEU A 168 4.07 1.71 -12.68
N ALA A 169 5.33 1.30 -12.58
CA ALA A 169 5.74 -0.07 -12.87
C ALA A 169 5.11 -1.10 -11.91
N ALA A 170 4.89 -0.71 -10.65
CA ALA A 170 4.23 -1.52 -9.64
C ALA A 170 2.69 -1.50 -9.71
N ASN A 171 2.09 -0.67 -10.58
CA ASN A 171 0.65 -0.36 -10.57
C ASN A 171 0.16 0.06 -9.17
N ASN A 172 0.93 0.95 -8.54
CA ASN A 172 0.65 1.47 -7.21
C ASN A 172 0.60 3.00 -7.26
N SER A 173 0.08 3.61 -6.19
CA SER A 173 -0.09 5.05 -6.12
C SER A 173 0.11 5.57 -4.71
N ILE A 174 0.44 6.85 -4.62
CA ILE A 174 0.46 7.60 -3.38
C ILE A 174 -0.97 7.97 -2.99
N ILE A 175 -1.30 7.77 -1.73
CA ILE A 175 -2.59 8.10 -1.15
C ILE A 175 -2.47 9.42 -0.39
N VAL A 176 -3.24 10.42 -0.81
CA VAL A 176 -3.40 11.68 -0.10
C VAL A 176 -4.79 11.70 0.54
N PRO A 177 -4.90 11.78 1.88
CA PRO A 177 -6.19 11.86 2.53
C PRO A 177 -7.00 13.10 2.10
N LEU A 178 -8.32 12.96 2.01
CA LEU A 178 -9.24 14.06 1.70
C LEU A 178 -9.01 15.25 2.63
N ARG A 179 -8.88 14.98 3.93
CA ARG A 179 -8.62 15.98 4.97
C ARG A 179 -7.31 16.76 4.76
N VAL A 180 -6.29 16.14 4.17
CA VAL A 180 -5.03 16.80 3.81
C VAL A 180 -5.27 17.83 2.70
N VAL A 181 -6.04 17.47 1.68
CA VAL A 181 -6.37 18.36 0.56
C VAL A 181 -7.25 19.51 1.02
N GLU A 182 -8.27 19.24 1.84
CA GLU A 182 -9.15 20.26 2.41
C GLU A 182 -8.36 21.25 3.28
N TYR A 183 -7.43 20.75 4.11
CA TYR A 183 -6.55 21.59 4.90
C TYR A 183 -5.71 22.52 4.01
N LEU A 184 -5.05 21.97 2.98
CA LEU A 184 -4.27 22.78 2.04
C LEU A 184 -5.13 23.83 1.31
N GLN A 185 -6.36 23.48 0.90
CA GLN A 185 -7.29 24.43 0.29
C GLN A 185 -7.68 25.57 1.23
N GLN A 186 -7.88 25.29 2.52
CA GLN A 186 -8.10 26.34 3.52
C GLN A 186 -6.88 27.24 3.68
N GLN A 187 -5.65 26.68 3.64
CA GLN A 187 -4.41 27.48 3.71
C GLN A 187 -4.21 28.40 2.52
N ILE A 188 -4.75 28.09 1.33
CA ILE A 188 -4.76 29.00 0.18
C ILE A 188 -5.48 30.32 0.51
N LEU A 189 -6.48 30.26 1.39
CA LEU A 189 -7.25 31.42 1.84
C LEU A 189 -6.61 32.15 3.04
N SER A 190 -5.45 31.68 3.51
CA SER A 190 -4.72 32.30 4.64
C SER A 190 -4.39 33.76 4.33
N SER A 191 -4.46 34.60 5.36
CA SER A 191 -4.03 36.00 5.27
C SER A 191 -2.52 36.16 5.13
N LYS A 192 -1.75 35.08 5.30
CA LYS A 192 -0.28 35.05 5.15
C LYS A 192 0.08 34.61 3.72
N PRO A 193 0.69 35.49 2.90
CA PRO A 193 0.98 35.20 1.49
C PRO A 193 1.90 33.99 1.28
N GLU A 194 2.86 33.77 2.20
CA GLU A 194 3.82 32.67 2.13
C GLU A 194 3.14 31.30 2.30
N GLU A 195 2.31 31.14 3.35
CA GLU A 195 1.52 29.93 3.60
C GLU A 195 0.57 29.64 2.42
N ALA A 196 -0.10 30.69 1.92
CA ALA A 196 -0.99 30.57 0.77
C ALA A 196 -0.24 30.14 -0.50
N HIS A 197 0.96 30.65 -0.74
CA HIS A 197 1.78 30.28 -1.89
C HIS A 197 2.25 28.82 -1.79
N ILE A 198 2.77 28.41 -0.64
CA ILE A 198 3.22 27.03 -0.38
C ILE A 198 2.05 26.04 -0.56
N ALA A 199 0.87 26.36 -0.04
CA ALA A 199 -0.33 25.53 -0.20
C ALA A 199 -0.76 25.42 -1.67
N LYS A 200 -0.70 26.51 -2.45
CA LYS A 200 -0.97 26.48 -3.90
C LYS A 200 0.00 25.56 -4.63
N THR A 201 1.29 25.61 -4.31
CA THR A 201 2.31 24.75 -4.89
C THR A 201 2.04 23.28 -4.58
N ALA A 202 1.75 22.94 -3.32
CA ALA A 202 1.41 21.57 -2.92
C ALA A 202 0.17 21.05 -3.67
N ILE A 203 -0.88 21.87 -3.80
CA ILE A 203 -2.10 21.51 -4.57
C ILE A 203 -1.80 21.33 -6.06
N ALA A 204 -0.94 22.15 -6.65
CA ALA A 204 -0.51 22.00 -8.03
C ALA A 204 0.26 20.68 -8.25
N THR A 205 1.12 20.30 -7.30
CA THR A 205 1.83 19.01 -7.29
C THR A 205 0.86 17.83 -7.22
N ILE A 206 -0.10 17.85 -6.28
CA ILE A 206 -1.13 16.80 -6.19
C ILE A 206 -1.86 16.69 -7.53
N ASN A 207 -2.26 17.80 -8.14
CA ASN A 207 -2.93 17.81 -9.45
C ASN A 207 -2.09 17.23 -10.58
N LYS A 208 -0.79 17.57 -10.64
CA LYS A 208 0.16 17.02 -11.62
C LYS A 208 0.16 15.49 -11.53
N TYR A 209 0.31 14.96 -10.32
CA TYR A 209 0.44 13.51 -10.10
C TYR A 209 -0.89 12.75 -10.19
N LEU A 210 -2.00 13.39 -9.82
CA LEU A 210 -3.33 12.83 -10.04
C LEU A 210 -3.61 12.62 -11.53
N LYS A 211 -3.25 13.58 -12.39
CA LYS A 211 -3.38 13.46 -13.86
C LYS A 211 -2.48 12.36 -14.45
N GLN A 212 -1.39 12.02 -13.78
CA GLN A 212 -0.47 10.95 -14.19
C GLN A 212 -0.89 9.57 -13.65
N GLY A 213 -1.94 9.48 -12.81
CA GLY A 213 -2.43 8.23 -12.24
C GLY A 213 -1.58 7.68 -11.09
N VAL A 214 -0.62 8.45 -10.58
CA VAL A 214 0.32 8.03 -9.51
C VAL A 214 -0.05 8.56 -8.13
N VAL A 215 -1.07 9.40 -8.04
CA VAL A 215 -1.68 9.87 -6.78
C VAL A 215 -3.18 9.57 -6.81
N GLN A 216 -3.72 9.20 -5.66
CA GLN A 216 -5.15 9.08 -5.41
C GLN A 216 -5.54 9.91 -4.18
N ILE A 217 -6.71 10.55 -4.25
CA ILE A 217 -7.30 11.22 -3.10
C ILE A 217 -8.32 10.27 -2.46
N ARG A 218 -8.17 9.99 -1.17
CA ARG A 218 -9.02 9.05 -0.43
C ARG A 218 -9.58 9.67 0.84
N GLY A 219 -10.85 9.46 1.14
CA GLY A 219 -11.44 9.95 2.39
C GLY A 219 -12.96 9.92 2.43
N GLU A 220 -13.48 10.07 3.64
CA GLU A 220 -14.91 10.17 3.95
C GLU A 220 -15.25 11.57 4.46
N ARG A 221 -16.50 12.02 4.29
CA ARG A 221 -16.93 13.35 4.74
C ARG A 221 -16.98 13.44 6.27
N GLU A 222 -17.13 12.30 6.91
CA GLU A 222 -17.24 12.12 8.34
C GLU A 222 -15.86 11.99 9.02
N ASP A 223 -14.78 11.90 8.24
CA ASP A 223 -13.41 11.95 8.77
C ASP A 223 -13.25 13.20 9.65
N SER A 224 -12.53 13.10 10.76
CA SER A 224 -12.52 14.19 11.75
C SER A 224 -11.52 15.29 11.37
N ASN A 225 -10.24 15.06 11.64
CA ASN A 225 -9.14 15.93 11.28
C ASN A 225 -8.00 15.09 10.68
N VAL A 226 -7.00 15.74 10.07
CA VAL A 226 -5.88 15.05 9.40
C VAL A 226 -5.23 14.01 10.31
N TYR A 227 -4.88 14.41 11.54
CA TYR A 227 -4.19 13.57 12.51
C TYR A 227 -5.01 12.31 12.85
N SER A 228 -6.24 12.49 13.30
CA SER A 228 -7.14 11.40 13.68
C SER A 228 -7.50 10.50 12.49
N THR A 229 -7.54 11.04 11.26
CA THR A 229 -7.76 10.26 10.03
C THR A 229 -6.60 9.31 9.79
N PHE A 230 -5.35 9.76 9.93
CA PHE A 230 -4.21 8.86 9.81
C PHE A 230 -4.25 7.74 10.87
N ILE A 231 -4.55 8.09 12.14
CA ILE A 231 -4.63 7.11 13.22
C ILE A 231 -5.69 6.03 12.93
N SER A 232 -6.90 6.44 12.53
CA SER A 232 -8.00 5.50 12.29
C SER A 232 -7.76 4.64 11.04
N VAL A 233 -7.28 5.24 9.94
CA VAL A 233 -7.00 4.52 8.69
C VAL A 233 -5.87 3.51 8.88
N PHE A 234 -4.80 3.89 9.59
CA PHE A 234 -3.69 2.98 9.82
C PHE A 234 -4.10 1.82 10.73
N ALA A 235 -4.86 2.08 11.79
CA ALA A 235 -5.41 1.02 12.63
C ALA A 235 -6.31 0.05 11.83
N LYS A 236 -7.13 0.57 10.91
CA LYS A 236 -8.04 -0.22 10.06
C LYS A 236 -7.30 -1.12 9.07
N TYR A 237 -6.22 -0.63 8.46
CA TYR A 237 -5.58 -1.31 7.31
C TYR A 237 -4.25 -2.01 7.63
N LYS A 238 -3.69 -1.84 8.83
CA LYS A 238 -2.41 -2.46 9.25
C LYS A 238 -2.42 -3.99 9.16
N SER A 239 -3.56 -4.65 9.35
CA SER A 239 -3.68 -6.11 9.22
C SER A 239 -3.68 -6.60 7.77
N SER A 240 -3.93 -5.70 6.81
CA SER A 240 -4.21 -6.03 5.41
C SER A 240 -3.06 -5.64 4.47
N TYR A 241 -2.39 -4.52 4.76
CA TYR A 241 -1.34 -3.93 3.92
C TYR A 241 -0.13 -3.51 4.76
N ARG A 242 1.06 -3.50 4.14
CA ARG A 242 2.17 -2.70 4.66
C ARG A 242 1.87 -1.25 4.35
N LEU A 243 1.87 -0.42 5.39
CA LEU A 243 1.57 1.00 5.29
C LEU A 243 2.86 1.79 5.48
N CYS A 244 3.01 2.86 4.71
CA CYS A 244 4.07 3.84 4.86
C CYS A 244 3.43 5.21 5.02
N LEU A 245 3.79 5.97 6.06
CA LEU A 245 3.45 7.40 6.16
C LEU A 245 4.68 8.24 5.83
N LEU A 246 4.53 9.19 4.92
CA LEU A 246 5.49 10.27 4.69
C LEU A 246 5.00 11.56 5.35
N THR A 247 5.70 12.02 6.38
CA THR A 247 5.34 13.21 7.17
C THR A 247 6.58 13.89 7.75
N GLN A 248 6.55 15.21 7.94
CA GLN A 248 7.53 15.93 8.75
C GLN A 248 7.06 16.13 10.20
N ASP A 249 5.84 15.69 10.56
CA ASP A 249 5.32 15.72 11.93
C ASP A 249 5.85 14.53 12.75
N GLU A 250 6.83 14.82 13.61
CA GLU A 250 7.41 13.82 14.51
C GLU A 250 6.40 13.18 15.46
N ASN A 251 5.39 13.93 15.91
CA ASN A 251 4.43 13.41 16.88
C ASN A 251 3.47 12.43 16.19
N LEU A 252 3.02 12.78 14.98
CA LEU A 252 2.22 11.86 14.16
C LEU A 252 3.02 10.60 13.82
N ALA A 253 4.29 10.75 13.44
CA ALA A 253 5.17 9.63 13.13
C ALA A 253 5.34 8.70 14.34
N LYS A 254 5.63 9.25 15.53
CA LYS A 254 5.78 8.47 16.78
C LYS A 254 4.51 7.73 17.16
N ASP A 255 3.34 8.38 17.10
CA ASP A 255 2.07 7.77 17.48
C ASP A 255 1.67 6.62 16.53
N ILE A 256 2.02 6.74 15.25
CA ILE A 256 1.84 5.67 14.26
C ILE A 256 2.84 4.55 14.47
N GLN A 257 4.11 4.86 14.76
CA GLN A 257 5.13 3.84 15.07
C GLN A 257 4.77 3.05 16.34
N ALA A 258 4.20 3.71 17.36
CA ALA A 258 3.73 3.06 18.58
C ALA A 258 2.68 1.96 18.32
N MET A 259 1.94 2.02 17.19
CA MET A 259 1.03 0.95 16.78
C MET A 259 1.75 -0.36 16.44
N ASN A 260 3.04 -0.32 16.12
CA ASN A 260 3.83 -1.53 15.86
C ASN A 260 4.11 -2.34 17.12
N GLU A 261 4.07 -1.68 18.29
CA GLU A 261 4.41 -2.27 19.59
C GLU A 261 3.17 -2.70 20.39
N LYS A 262 2.00 -2.14 20.06
CA LYS A 262 0.72 -2.47 20.72
C LYS A 262 0.32 -3.91 20.43
N GLN A 263 0.26 -4.74 21.47
CA GLN A 263 -0.14 -6.16 21.37
C GLN A 263 -1.54 -6.36 20.77
N GLU A 264 -2.45 -5.40 21.01
CA GLU A 264 -3.83 -5.42 20.50
C GLU A 264 -3.93 -5.09 19.00
N MET A 265 -2.90 -4.47 18.42
CA MET A 265 -2.86 -4.06 17.01
C MET A 265 -2.03 -5.04 16.18
N VAL A 266 -2.63 -6.18 15.87
CA VAL A 266 -1.99 -7.24 15.08
C VAL A 266 -1.97 -6.89 13.60
N GLY A 267 -0.79 -6.87 12.97
CA GLY A 267 -0.68 -6.64 11.53
C GLY A 267 0.76 -6.46 11.03
N PHE A 268 0.89 -5.98 9.79
CA PHE A 268 2.18 -5.65 9.19
C PHE A 268 2.80 -4.43 9.89
N PRO A 269 4.13 -4.42 10.16
CA PRO A 269 4.81 -3.22 10.64
C PRO A 269 4.57 -2.03 9.72
N ILE A 270 4.25 -0.89 10.32
CA ILE A 270 4.06 0.37 9.64
C ILE A 270 5.42 1.07 9.55
N MET A 271 5.75 1.58 8.37
CA MET A 271 6.90 2.44 8.15
C MET A 271 6.48 3.90 8.25
N THR A 272 7.33 4.73 8.83
CA THR A 272 7.21 6.19 8.76
C THR A 272 8.48 6.77 8.17
N GLY A 273 8.33 7.72 7.26
CA GLY A 273 9.43 8.38 6.58
C GLY A 273 9.26 9.89 6.54
N PHE A 274 10.38 10.57 6.35
CA PHE A 274 10.48 12.02 6.32
C PHE A 274 11.36 12.45 5.15
N LEU A 275 11.24 13.72 4.76
CA LEU A 275 12.07 14.29 3.72
C LEU A 275 13.29 14.95 4.34
N SER A 276 14.46 14.46 3.97
CA SER A 276 15.76 14.98 4.41
C SER A 276 16.22 16.13 3.51
N ASP A 277 17.15 16.95 4.00
CA ASP A 277 17.68 18.13 3.30
C ASP A 277 18.36 17.80 1.96
N ASP A 278 18.91 16.59 1.86
CA ASP A 278 19.49 16.01 0.63
C ASP A 278 18.44 15.59 -0.42
N SER A 279 17.17 15.94 -0.22
CA SER A 279 16.05 15.60 -1.10
C SER A 279 15.78 14.10 -1.21
N THR A 280 16.24 13.32 -0.23
CA THR A 280 15.97 11.89 -0.14
C THR A 280 14.93 11.60 0.94
N ILE A 281 14.10 10.58 0.70
CA ILE A 281 13.20 10.03 1.72
C ILE A 281 14.00 9.12 2.66
N LYS A 282 13.93 9.39 3.96
CA LYS A 282 14.56 8.59 5.03
C LYS A 282 13.51 8.08 6.00
N THR A 283 13.80 7.04 6.77
CA THR A 283 12.86 6.53 7.78
C THR A 283 13.10 7.16 9.15
N TYR A 284 12.04 7.29 9.94
CA TYR A 284 12.20 7.71 11.34
C TYR A 284 12.84 6.58 12.14
N SER A 285 13.97 6.89 12.79
CA SER A 285 14.63 6.02 13.77
C SER A 285 15.02 6.86 15.00
N GLU A 286 15.43 6.21 16.10
CA GLU A 286 15.74 6.90 17.38
C GLU A 286 16.74 8.06 17.24
N ASN A 287 17.58 8.06 16.20
CA ASN A 287 18.66 9.03 15.98
C ASN A 287 18.48 9.95 14.76
N LEU A 288 17.44 9.75 13.93
CA LEU A 288 17.21 10.51 12.70
C LEU A 288 15.89 11.29 12.79
N LYS A 289 15.99 12.62 12.64
CA LYS A 289 14.86 13.55 12.71
C LYS A 289 14.87 14.51 11.53
N PRO A 290 13.70 14.99 11.08
CA PRO A 290 13.63 16.02 10.05
C PRO A 290 14.29 17.32 10.55
N SER A 291 15.04 17.96 9.68
CA SER A 291 15.53 19.33 9.89
C SER A 291 14.33 20.28 9.90
N LEU A 292 14.09 20.98 11.00
CA LEU A 292 13.09 22.05 11.06
C LEU A 292 13.65 23.28 10.32
N LEU A 293 13.40 23.40 9.02
CA LEU A 293 13.71 24.63 8.29
C LEU A 293 12.55 25.06 7.40
N VAL A 294 11.86 26.11 7.85
CA VAL A 294 11.18 27.08 6.99
C VAL A 294 12.27 28.03 6.50
N GLU A 295 12.96 27.68 5.42
CA GLU A 295 13.78 28.65 4.70
C GLU A 295 13.00 29.23 3.53
N LYS A 296 12.91 30.56 3.53
CA LYS A 296 12.23 31.38 2.53
C LYS A 296 12.81 31.12 1.15
N TYR A 297 12.01 30.51 0.28
CA TYR A 297 12.31 30.44 -1.15
C TYR A 297 11.21 31.16 -1.94
N ASP A 298 11.63 32.23 -2.61
CA ASP A 298 10.79 33.07 -3.47
C ASP A 298 10.84 32.47 -4.89
N MET A 299 10.03 31.43 -5.14
CA MET A 299 9.94 30.80 -6.45
C MET A 299 8.67 31.28 -7.18
N LYS A 300 8.84 32.18 -8.15
CA LYS A 300 7.75 32.58 -9.04
C LYS A 300 7.39 31.44 -9.98
N MET A 301 6.42 30.62 -9.59
CA MET A 301 5.63 29.82 -10.53
C MET A 301 4.27 30.46 -10.73
N ASP A 302 3.84 30.51 -11.99
CA ASP A 302 2.52 30.98 -12.40
C ASP A 302 1.49 29.88 -12.07
N VAL A 303 1.12 29.79 -10.80
CA VAL A 303 0.19 28.76 -10.31
C VAL A 303 -1.23 29.28 -10.45
N ASN A 304 -1.88 28.92 -11.57
CA ASN A 304 -3.33 29.05 -11.69
C ASN A 304 -4.00 28.34 -10.50
N THR A 305 -4.98 28.99 -9.88
CA THR A 305 -5.64 28.44 -8.67
C THR A 305 -6.45 27.21 -9.07
N VAL A 306 -5.92 26.02 -8.83
CA VAL A 306 -6.64 24.77 -9.08
C VAL A 306 -7.43 24.42 -7.81
N GLN A 307 -8.74 24.62 -7.88
CA GLN A 307 -9.66 24.14 -6.85
C GLN A 307 -10.16 22.76 -7.28
N PHE A 308 -10.09 21.79 -6.37
CA PHE A 308 -10.61 20.44 -6.63
C PHE A 308 -12.11 20.42 -6.38
N ASP A 309 -12.86 19.81 -7.30
CA ASP A 309 -14.22 19.34 -7.01
C ASP A 309 -14.09 18.01 -6.24
N MET A 310 -14.07 18.09 -4.92
CA MET A 310 -13.74 16.94 -4.06
C MET A 310 -14.72 15.77 -4.23
N GLU A 311 -15.98 16.06 -4.57
CA GLU A 311 -17.00 15.03 -4.82
C GLU A 311 -16.70 14.19 -6.07
N LYS A 312 -16.00 14.77 -7.05
CA LYS A 312 -15.63 14.07 -8.29
C LYS A 312 -14.31 13.35 -8.21
N VAL A 313 -13.43 13.75 -7.29
CA VAL A 313 -12.03 13.30 -7.27
C VAL A 313 -11.71 12.34 -6.14
N ALA A 314 -12.34 12.51 -4.96
CA ALA A 314 -12.07 11.65 -3.82
C ALA A 314 -12.83 10.31 -3.92
N LYS A 315 -12.16 9.22 -3.56
CA LYS A 315 -12.79 7.90 -3.37
C LYS A 315 -12.86 7.57 -1.88
N GLY A 316 -13.86 6.80 -1.46
CA GLY A 316 -13.98 6.33 -0.07
C GLY A 316 -12.84 5.40 0.37
N TRP A 317 -12.85 5.03 1.65
CA TRP A 317 -11.88 4.12 2.24
C TRP A 317 -12.16 2.65 1.92
N ASP A 318 -13.36 2.27 1.48
CA ASP A 318 -13.83 0.88 1.31
C ASP A 318 -12.79 -0.09 0.74
N THR A 319 -12.01 0.37 -0.25
CA THR A 319 -10.79 -0.31 -0.71
C THR A 319 -9.65 0.69 -0.92
N ILE A 320 -8.45 0.39 -0.41
CA ILE A 320 -7.23 1.15 -0.71
C ILE A 320 -6.33 0.42 -1.72
N GLU A 321 -6.95 -0.35 -2.61
CA GLU A 321 -6.29 -1.00 -3.75
C GLU A 321 -5.63 0.02 -4.69
#